data_AF-A0A5K1FWY5-F1
#
_entry.id   AF-A0A5K1FWY5-F1
#
_cell.length_a   1.000
_cell.length_b   1.000
_cell.length_c   1.000
_cell.angle_alpha   90.00
_cell.angle_beta   90.00
_cell.angle_gamma   90.00
#
_symmetry.space_group_name_H-M   'P 1'
#
loop_
_entity.id
_entity.type
_entity.pdbx_description
1 polymer ?
#
loop_
_entity_poly.entity_id
_entity_poly.type
_entity_poly.pdbx_seq_one_letter_code
_entity_poly.pdbx_strand_id
1 'polypeptide(L)'
;HIKETEGGEAVEEYDYLPYFYSRAFDLSWQFYGDNVGETVLFGDNNPESPKPKFGTYWIKDGKVVGAFLEGGTPEENKALAKIARIQPPVESTDLLIKDGIGFACKF
;
A
#
# COMPACT_ATOMS: atom_id res chain seq x y z
N HIS A 1 48.47 -11.97 23.85
CA HIS A 1 47.22 -12.06 23.09
C HIS A 1 46.16 -11.23 23.78
N ILE A 2 45.88 -10.05 23.24
CA ILE A 2 44.75 -9.21 23.68
C ILE A 2 43.54 -9.74 22.93
N LYS A 3 42.47 -10.05 23.65
CA LYS A 3 41.21 -10.56 23.11
C LYS A 3 40.29 -9.34 23.01
N GLU A 4 40.21 -8.75 21.82
CA GLU A 4 39.22 -7.73 21.50
C GLU A 4 37.85 -8.41 21.37
N THR A 5 36.93 -8.02 22.23
CA THR A 5 35.49 -8.21 22.02
C THR A 5 34.99 -7.00 21.25
N GLU A 6 35.02 -7.07 19.92
CA GLU A 6 34.28 -6.11 19.10
C GLU A 6 32.79 -6.42 19.26
N GLY A 7 32.06 -5.46 19.81
CA GLY A 7 30.62 -5.48 19.91
C GLY A 7 30.04 -5.52 18.50
N GLY A 8 29.45 -6.66 18.14
CA GLY A 8 28.61 -6.76 16.97
C GLY A 8 27.35 -5.95 17.21
N GLU A 9 27.37 -4.67 16.85
CA GLU A 9 26.12 -3.95 16.60
C GLU A 9 25.43 -4.67 15.45
N ALA A 10 24.26 -5.24 15.74
CA ALA A 10 23.40 -5.82 14.72
C ALA A 10 23.04 -4.68 13.76
N VAL A 11 23.56 -4.76 12.53
CA VAL A 11 23.13 -3.88 11.44
C VAL A 11 21.63 -4.10 11.31
N GLU A 12 20.82 -3.10 11.68
CA GLU A 12 19.37 -3.17 11.48
C GLU A 12 19.10 -3.47 10.00
N GLU A 13 18.39 -4.57 9.74
CA GLU A 13 18.02 -4.97 8.39
C GLU A 13 17.26 -3.82 7.72
N TYR A 14 17.66 -3.51 6.49
CA TYR A 14 17.09 -2.42 5.71
C TYR A 14 15.64 -2.75 5.32
N ASP A 15 14.68 -2.46 6.21
CA ASP A 15 13.23 -2.67 6.02
C ASP A 15 12.64 -1.57 5.13
N TYR A 16 13.08 -1.57 3.87
CA TYR A 16 12.62 -0.60 2.87
C TYR A 16 11.26 -1.04 2.31
N LEU A 17 10.24 -0.22 2.57
CA LEU A 17 8.97 -0.30 1.86
C LEU A 17 9.08 0.55 0.58
N PRO A 18 9.01 -0.05 -0.63
CA PRO A 18 9.02 0.71 -1.87
C PRO A 18 7.90 1.77 -1.89
N TYR A 19 8.29 3.03 -2.10
CA TYR A 19 7.39 4.17 -2.20
C TYR A 19 7.66 4.91 -3.51
N PHE A 20 6.66 4.95 -4.39
CA PHE A 20 6.69 5.71 -5.63
C PHE A 20 5.52 6.69 -5.66
N TYR A 21 5.81 7.93 -6.02
CA TYR A 21 4.80 8.96 -6.26
C TYR A 21 5.11 9.70 -7.55
N SER A 22 4.07 10.10 -8.27
CA SER A 22 4.17 11.08 -9.36
C SER A 22 3.02 12.06 -9.25
N ARG A 23 3.27 13.30 -9.66
CA ARG A 23 2.26 14.34 -9.79
C ARG A 23 2.29 14.83 -11.22
N ALA A 24 1.21 14.61 -11.96
CA ALA A 24 0.98 15.18 -13.27
C ALA A 24 -0.42 15.81 -13.25
N PHE A 25 -0.49 17.12 -13.50
CA PHE A 25 -1.72 17.91 -13.36
C PHE A 25 -2.25 17.92 -11.91
N ASP A 26 -3.55 17.74 -11.70
CA ASP A 26 -4.26 17.64 -10.42
C ASP A 26 -4.31 16.21 -9.84
N LEU A 27 -3.71 15.24 -10.55
CA LEU A 27 -3.60 13.85 -10.11
C LEU A 27 -2.46 13.68 -9.10
N SER A 28 -2.75 12.97 -8.02
CA SER A 28 -1.83 12.67 -6.92
C SER A 28 -2.06 11.24 -6.47
N TRP A 29 -1.32 10.32 -7.09
CA TRP A 29 -1.33 8.92 -6.72
C TRP A 29 -0.11 8.50 -5.91
N GLN A 30 -0.32 7.52 -5.05
CA GLN A 30 0.73 6.85 -4.29
C GLN A 30 0.58 5.34 -4.43
N PHE A 31 1.74 4.67 -4.52
CA PHE A 31 1.83 3.21 -4.54
C PHE A 31 2.75 2.73 -3.42
N TYR A 32 2.36 1.63 -2.79
CA TYR A 32 3.09 0.97 -1.71
C TYR A 32 3.13 -0.54 -1.93
N GLY A 33 4.25 -1.17 -1.59
CA GLY A 33 4.40 -2.63 -1.61
C GLY A 33 4.77 -3.18 -2.98
N ASP A 34 4.18 -4.32 -3.35
CA ASP A 34 4.51 -5.10 -4.54
C ASP A 34 3.32 -5.20 -5.50
N ASN A 35 3.57 -5.08 -6.80
CA ASN A 35 2.54 -5.03 -7.84
C ASN A 35 2.31 -6.39 -8.52
N VAL A 36 2.37 -7.46 -7.73
CA VAL A 36 2.24 -8.86 -8.18
C VAL A 36 0.94 -9.50 -7.71
N GLY A 37 0.39 -10.40 -8.54
CA GLY A 37 -0.84 -11.13 -8.23
C GLY A 37 -2.09 -10.51 -8.87
N GLU A 38 -3.25 -10.88 -8.33
CA GLU A 38 -4.55 -10.42 -8.82
C GLU A 38 -4.84 -8.99 -8.37
N THR A 39 -5.43 -8.18 -9.24
CA THR A 39 -5.77 -6.80 -8.93
C THR A 39 -7.24 -6.64 -8.59
N VAL A 40 -7.52 -5.84 -7.56
CA VAL A 40 -8.87 -5.45 -7.17
C VAL A 40 -8.99 -3.94 -7.19
N LEU A 41 -9.74 -3.42 -8.16
CA LEU A 41 -10.04 -2.00 -8.31
C LEU A 41 -11.22 -1.61 -7.41
N PHE A 42 -11.14 -0.45 -6.77
CA PHE A 42 -12.19 0.12 -5.95
C PHE A 42 -12.30 1.64 -6.14
N GLY A 43 -13.45 2.21 -5.77
CA GLY A 43 -13.71 3.64 -5.88
C GLY A 43 -14.11 4.09 -7.29
N ASP A 44 -14.03 5.40 -7.53
CA ASP A 44 -14.45 6.05 -8.77
C ASP A 44 -13.27 6.26 -9.72
N ASN A 45 -13.15 5.39 -10.72
CA ASN A 45 -12.13 5.44 -11.76
C ASN A 45 -12.62 6.10 -13.07
N ASN A 46 -13.78 6.77 -13.06
CA ASN A 46 -14.27 7.47 -14.23
C ASN A 46 -13.39 8.71 -14.49
N PRO A 47 -12.69 8.79 -15.63
CA PRO A 47 -11.84 9.95 -15.95
C PRO A 47 -12.65 11.24 -16.17
N GLU A 48 -13.97 11.14 -16.40
CA GLU A 48 -14.86 12.30 -16.56
C GLU A 48 -15.38 12.82 -15.21
N SER A 49 -15.15 12.10 -14.11
CA SER A 49 -15.54 12.58 -12.78
C SER A 49 -14.76 13.84 -12.40
N PRO A 50 -15.38 14.83 -11.73
CA PRO A 50 -14.71 16.09 -11.39
C PRO A 50 -13.59 15.92 -10.35
N LYS A 51 -13.57 14.81 -9.62
CA LYS A 51 -12.54 14.47 -8.64
C LYS A 51 -12.45 12.95 -8.51
N PRO A 52 -11.83 12.26 -9.49
CA PRO A 52 -11.72 10.80 -9.47
C PRO A 52 -10.95 10.38 -8.23
N LYS A 53 -11.43 9.33 -7.57
CA LYS A 53 -10.81 8.78 -6.37
C LYS A 53 -11.02 7.28 -6.35
N PHE A 54 -9.97 6.58 -6.73
CA PHE A 54 -9.97 5.14 -6.87
C PHE A 54 -8.62 4.57 -6.43
N GLY A 55 -8.64 3.29 -6.10
CA GLY A 55 -7.43 2.58 -5.76
C GLY A 55 -7.44 1.15 -6.28
N THR A 56 -6.29 0.52 -6.20
CA THR A 56 -6.12 -0.89 -6.58
C THR A 56 -5.34 -1.60 -5.47
N TYR A 57 -5.80 -2.79 -5.10
CA TYR A 57 -5.01 -3.73 -4.32
C TYR A 57 -4.42 -4.81 -5.21
N TRP A 58 -3.20 -5.22 -4.90
CA TRP A 58 -2.59 -6.44 -5.43
C TRP A 58 -2.70 -7.54 -4.38
N ILE A 59 -3.25 -8.68 -4.79
CA ILE A 59 -3.51 -9.82 -3.93
C ILE A 59 -2.68 -11.00 -4.42
N LYS A 60 -1.83 -11.51 -3.53
CA LYS A 60 -1.03 -12.71 -3.77
C LYS A 60 -1.13 -13.62 -2.56
N ASP A 61 -1.34 -14.91 -2.81
CA ASP A 61 -1.50 -15.93 -1.77
C ASP A 61 -2.57 -15.56 -0.72
N GLY A 62 -3.65 -14.92 -1.18
CA GLY A 62 -4.76 -14.47 -0.34
C GLY A 62 -4.46 -13.27 0.55
N LYS A 63 -3.37 -12.52 0.32
CA LYS A 63 -2.97 -11.34 1.11
C LYS A 63 -2.82 -10.10 0.24
N VAL A 64 -3.07 -8.93 0.82
CA VAL A 64 -2.73 -7.66 0.16
C VAL A 64 -1.22 -7.48 0.19
N VAL A 65 -0.58 -7.47 -0.97
CA VAL A 65 0.88 -7.25 -1.09
C VAL A 65 1.23 -5.87 -1.65
N GLY A 66 0.28 -5.21 -2.30
CA GLY A 66 0.44 -3.86 -2.82
C GLY A 66 -0.84 -3.06 -2.78
N ALA A 67 -0.69 -1.74 -2.70
CA ALA A 67 -1.79 -0.80 -2.62
C ALA A 67 -1.48 0.46 -3.43
N PHE A 68 -2.45 0.88 -4.24
CA PHE A 68 -2.43 2.13 -5.01
C PHE A 68 -3.66 2.97 -4.65
N LEU A 69 -3.50 4.29 -4.56
CA LEU A 69 -4.62 5.23 -4.42
C LEU A 69 -4.35 6.54 -5.14
N GLU A 70 -5.30 6.93 -5.98
CA GLU A 70 -5.43 8.26 -6.58
C GLU A 70 -6.35 9.14 -5.72
N GLY A 71 -6.03 10.43 -5.58
CA GLY A 71 -6.88 11.39 -4.86
C GLY A 71 -7.00 11.15 -3.34
N GLY A 72 -6.07 10.40 -2.74
CA GLY A 72 -6.09 10.06 -1.30
C GLY A 72 -5.66 11.21 -0.38
N THR A 73 -6.25 11.31 0.81
CA THR A 73 -5.78 12.21 1.89
C THR A 73 -4.52 11.63 2.57
N PRO A 74 -3.75 12.44 3.33
CA PRO A 74 -2.59 11.92 4.06
C PRO A 74 -2.92 10.71 4.97
N GLU A 75 -4.08 10.70 5.60
CA GLU A 75 -4.55 9.64 6.50
C GLU A 75 -4.83 8.35 5.73
N GLU A 76 -5.50 8.45 4.58
CA GLU A 76 -5.82 7.30 3.73
C GLU A 76 -4.56 6.69 3.13
N ASN A 77 -3.65 7.53 2.64
CA ASN A 77 -2.37 7.09 2.13
C ASN A 77 -1.54 6.38 3.21
N LYS A 78 -1.56 6.90 4.45
CA LYS A 78 -0.92 6.24 5.59
C LYS A 78 -1.56 4.89 5.91
N ALA A 79 -2.88 4.77 5.82
CA ALA A 79 -3.58 3.50 6.00
C ALA A 79 -3.18 2.48 4.93
N LEU A 80 -3.09 2.90 3.65
CA LEU A 80 -2.66 2.05 2.55
C LEU A 80 -1.21 1.58 2.70
N ALA A 81 -0.30 2.48 3.09
CA ALA A 81 1.09 2.13 3.38
C ALA A 81 1.18 1.07 4.48
N LYS A 82 0.33 1.17 5.52
CA LYS A 82 0.29 0.21 6.62
C LYS A 82 -0.16 -1.17 6.17
N ILE A 83 -1.24 -1.27 5.38
CA ILE A 83 -1.71 -2.57 4.89
C ILE A 83 -0.73 -3.22 3.91
N ALA A 84 -0.06 -2.45 3.06
CA ALA A 84 0.99 -2.97 2.18
C ALA A 84 2.17 -3.55 2.98
N ARG A 85 2.45 -2.99 4.17
CA ARG A 85 3.50 -3.47 5.08
C ARG A 85 3.10 -4.72 5.86
N ILE A 86 1.92 -4.73 6.49
CA ILE A 86 1.51 -5.87 7.35
C ILE A 86 0.91 -7.03 6.55
N GLN A 87 0.61 -6.80 5.27
CA GLN A 87 0.08 -7.77 4.31
C GLN A 87 -1.08 -8.61 4.85
N PRO A 88 -2.21 -7.96 5.21
CA PRO A 88 -3.32 -8.67 5.83
C PRO A 88 -3.97 -9.66 4.85
N PRO A 89 -4.54 -10.76 5.38
CA PRO A 89 -5.33 -11.68 4.56
C PRO A 89 -6.60 -10.99 4.04
N VAL A 90 -7.04 -11.40 2.86
CA VAL A 90 -8.27 -10.95 2.22
C VAL A 90 -9.32 -12.03 2.37
N GLU A 91 -10.31 -11.78 3.21
CA GLU A 91 -11.44 -12.70 3.42
C GLU A 91 -12.42 -12.70 2.24
N SER A 92 -12.59 -11.55 1.60
CA SER A 92 -13.47 -11.39 0.44
C SER A 92 -13.02 -10.20 -0.41
N THR A 93 -12.84 -10.43 -1.70
CA THR A 93 -12.55 -9.37 -2.69
C THR A 93 -13.72 -8.40 -2.84
N ASP A 94 -14.96 -8.86 -2.59
CA ASP A 94 -16.15 -7.98 -2.66
C ASP A 94 -16.10 -6.87 -1.62
N LEU A 95 -15.51 -7.14 -0.44
CA LEU A 95 -15.30 -6.11 0.58
C LEU A 95 -14.30 -5.04 0.12
N LEU A 96 -13.25 -5.46 -0.59
CA LEU A 96 -12.25 -4.54 -1.13
C LEU A 96 -12.84 -3.68 -2.25
N ILE A 97 -13.67 -4.25 -3.13
CA ILE A 97 -14.36 -3.51 -4.21
C ILE A 97 -15.31 -2.48 -3.60
N LYS A 98 -16.09 -2.90 -2.60
CA LYS A 98 -17.15 -2.06 -2.01
C LYS A 98 -16.60 -0.94 -1.13
N ASP A 99 -15.56 -1.20 -0.35
CA ASP A 99 -15.01 -0.25 0.63
C ASP A 99 -13.50 -0.42 0.81
N GLY A 100 -12.75 -0.22 -0.27
CA GLY A 100 -11.29 -0.44 -0.28
C GLY A 100 -10.53 0.48 0.68
N ILE A 101 -10.96 1.74 0.83
CA ILE A 101 -10.34 2.67 1.79
C ILE A 101 -10.75 2.31 3.22
N GLY A 102 -12.03 2.03 3.47
CA GLY A 102 -12.48 1.61 4.79
C GLY A 102 -11.87 0.29 5.24
N PHE A 103 -11.56 -0.63 4.32
CA PHE A 103 -10.74 -1.81 4.60
C PHE A 103 -9.36 -1.44 5.16
N ALA A 104 -8.64 -0.51 4.53
CA ALA A 104 -7.32 -0.08 4.99
C ALA A 104 -7.37 0.57 6.38
N CYS A 105 -8.40 1.38 6.65
CA CYS A 105 -8.56 2.10 7.91
C CYS A 105 -8.85 1.19 9.12
N LYS A 106 -9.15 -0.10 8.92
CA LYS A 106 -9.37 -1.06 10.01
C LYS A 106 -8.08 -1.57 10.65
N PHE A 107 -6.93 -1.34 10.02
CA PHE A 107 -5.64 -1.84 10.48
C PHE A 107 -4.88 -0.78 11.26
#